data_AF-A0A392TRC8-F1
#
_entry.id   AF-A0A392TRC8-F1
#
_cell.length_a   1.000
_cell.length_b   1.000
_cell.length_c   1.000
_cell.angle_alpha   90.00
_cell.angle_beta   90.00
_cell.angle_gamma   90.00
#
_symmetry.space_group_name_H-M   'P 1'
#
loop_
_entity.id
_entity.type
_entity.pdbx_description
1 polymer ?
#
loop_
_entity_poly.entity_id
_entity_poly.type
_entity_poly.pdbx_seq_one_letter_code
_entity_poly.pdbx_strand_id
1 'polypeptide(L)' 'MNGKNAKGDGSDEPLYTMKPGKTYKYRICNVGLKDALNFRFQGHTMKLVETEGSHVVQNNYDSLDVHVGQCY' A
#
# COMPACT_ATOMS: atom_id res chain seq x y z
N MET A 1 -9.39 4.60 -1.07
CA MET A 1 -8.75 3.36 -0.58
C MET A 1 -9.61 2.73 0.51
N ASN A 2 -9.70 1.40 0.59
CA ASN A 2 -10.55 0.67 1.54
C ASN A 2 -12.02 1.17 1.56
N GLY A 3 -12.60 1.41 0.38
CA GLY A 3 -13.99 1.88 0.25
C GLY A 3 -14.23 3.35 0.62
N LYS A 4 -13.21 4.09 1.08
CA LYS A 4 -13.30 5.52 1.38
C LYS A 4 -12.62 6.36 0.30
N ASN A 5 -13.25 7.48 -0.04
CA ASN A 5 -12.69 8.52 -0.91
C ASN A 5 -12.46 9.77 -0.06
N ALA A 6 -11.27 10.37 -0.17
CA ALA A 6 -10.95 11.63 0.50
C ALA A 6 -11.55 12.80 -0.30
N LYS A 7 -12.01 13.84 0.40
CA LYS A 7 -12.45 15.11 -0.20
C LYS A 7 -11.27 15.89 -0.80
N GLY A 8 -10.06 15.70 -0.27
CA GLY A 8 -8.85 16.34 -0.77
C GLY A 8 -8.67 17.79 -0.31
N ASP A 9 -9.50 18.26 0.62
CA ASP A 9 -9.42 19.59 1.25
C ASP A 9 -8.63 19.58 2.56
N GLY A 10 -8.10 18.42 2.97
CA GLY A 10 -7.33 18.24 4.21
C GLY A 10 -8.17 18.06 5.47
N SER A 11 -9.51 18.03 5.35
CA SER A 11 -10.42 17.79 6.49
C SER A 11 -10.74 16.30 6.73
N ASP A 12 -10.26 15.43 5.85
CA ASP A 12 -10.50 13.99 5.91
C ASP A 12 -9.77 13.34 7.09
N GLU A 13 -10.42 12.37 7.74
CA GLU A 13 -9.77 11.55 8.76
C GLU A 13 -8.63 10.72 8.15
N PRO A 14 -7.50 10.55 8.86
CA PRO A 14 -6.42 9.68 8.42
C PRO A 14 -6.91 8.25 8.17
N LEU A 15 -6.65 7.71 6.98
CA LEU A 15 -6.97 6.31 6.64
C LEU A 15 -6.20 5.31 7.50
N TYR A 16 -5.00 5.68 7.92
CA TYR A 16 -4.10 4.85 8.72
C TYR A 16 -3.42 5.72 9.79
N THR A 17 -3.32 5.20 11.00
CA THR A 17 -2.52 5.80 12.07
C THR A 17 -1.38 4.86 12.44
N MET A 18 -0.17 5.41 12.55
CA MET A 18 1.04 4.65 12.90
C MET A 18 1.68 5.22 14.16
N LYS A 19 2.36 4.35 14.92
CA LYS A 19 3.15 4.75 16.09
C LYS A 19 4.64 4.74 15.73
N PRO A 20 5.42 5.75 16.17
CA PRO A 20 6.86 5.76 15.97
C PRO A 20 7.55 4.49 16.49
N GLY A 21 8.54 3.99 15.75
CA GLY A 21 9.33 2.81 16.11
C GLY A 21 8.62 1.47 15.95
N LYS A 22 7.39 1.44 15.44
CA LYS A 22 6.67 0.19 15.13
C LYS A 22 6.82 -0.17 13.66
N THR A 23 6.88 -1.47 13.38
CA THR A 23 6.85 -2.03 12.03
C THR A 23 5.47 -2.62 11.78
N TYR A 24 4.90 -2.32 10.61
CA TYR A 24 3.57 -2.77 10.21
C TYR A 24 3.66 -3.56 8.92
N LYS A 25 2.99 -4.72 8.87
CA LYS A 25 2.79 -5.47 7.64
C LYS A 25 1.49 -4.99 6.99
N TYR A 26 1.61 -4.31 5.86
CA TYR A 26 0.47 -3.91 5.03
C TYR A 26 0.26 -4.95 3.94
N ARG A 27 -1.01 -5.28 3.67
CA ARG A 27 -1.40 -6.06 2.50
C ARG A 27 -2.13 -5.14 1.53
N ILE A 28 -1.58 -4.99 0.34
CA ILE A 28 -2.09 -4.06 -0.68
C ILE A 28 -2.64 -4.89 -1.81
N CYS A 29 -3.95 -4.79 -2.05
CA CYS A 29 -4.64 -5.51 -3.11
C CYS A 29 -5.36 -4.54 -4.04
N ASN A 30 -5.10 -4.64 -5.35
CA ASN A 30 -5.87 -3.90 -6.34
C ASN A 30 -7.12 -4.72 -6.73
N VAL A 31 -8.25 -4.35 -6.13
CA VAL A 31 -9.58 -4.92 -6.41
C VAL A 31 -10.33 -4.15 -7.50
N GLY A 32 -9.66 -3.26 -8.23
CA GLY A 32 -10.22 -2.50 -9.35
C GLY A 32 -10.41 -3.35 -10.60
N LEU A 33 -11.01 -2.75 -11.64
CA LEU A 33 -11.36 -3.47 -12.89
C LEU A 33 -10.45 -3.15 -14.08
N LYS A 34 -9.67 -2.06 -14.02
CA LYS A 34 -8.94 -1.57 -15.20
C LYS A 34 -7.59 -0.95 -14.91
N ASP A 35 -7.50 -0.08 -13.91
CA ASP A 35 -6.31 0.75 -13.72
C ASP A 35 -5.31 0.11 -12.75
N ALA A 36 -4.02 0.27 -13.06
CA ALA A 36 -2.93 -0.04 -12.13
C ALA A 36 -2.79 1.09 -11.09
N LEU A 37 -2.38 0.72 -9.88
CA LEU A 37 -2.16 1.65 -8.78
C LEU A 37 -0.67 1.79 -8.50
N ASN A 38 -0.15 3.00 -8.59
CA ASN A 38 1.17 3.31 -8.04
C ASN A 38 1.02 3.67 -6.55
N PHE A 39 1.53 2.81 -5.67
CA PHE A 39 1.43 2.96 -4.23
C PHE A 39 2.78 3.33 -3.61
N ARG A 40 2.76 4.28 -2.67
CA ARG A 40 3.96 4.75 -1.95
C ARG A 40 3.57 5.30 -0.57
N PHE A 41 4.43 5.07 0.42
CA PHE A 41 4.43 5.85 1.66
C PHE A 41 5.41 7.01 1.53
N GLN A 42 4.93 8.24 1.64
CA GLN A 42 5.80 9.41 1.51
C GLN A 42 6.86 9.44 2.63
N GLY A 43 8.14 9.54 2.25
CA GLY A 43 9.27 9.59 3.17
C GLY A 43 9.61 8.26 3.86
N HIS A 44 9.03 7.14 3.41
CA HIS A 44 9.27 5.82 4.00
C HIS A 44 9.52 4.77 2.91
N THR A 45 10.53 3.93 3.12
CA THR A 45 10.80 2.74 2.30
C THR A 45 9.88 1.59 2.73
N MET A 46 9.40 0.81 1.77
CA MET A 46 8.65 -0.42 2.00
C MET A 46 9.54 -1.63 1.81
N LYS A 47 9.38 -2.65 2.65
CA LYS A 47 10.04 -3.95 2.47
C LYS A 47 9.00 -4.96 1.96
N LEU A 48 9.20 -5.46 0.75
CA LEU A 48 8.33 -6.49 0.18
C LEU A 48 8.63 -7.84 0.84
N VAL A 49 7.61 -8.47 1.41
CA VAL A 49 7.77 -9.73 2.17
C VAL A 49 6.87 -10.86 1.67
N GLU A 50 5.91 -10.55 0.81
CA GLU A 50 4.94 -11.48 0.24
C GLU A 50 4.49 -10.95 -1.13
N THR A 51 4.23 -11.86 -2.07
CA THR A 51 3.58 -11.54 -3.36
C THR A 51 2.61 -12.66 -3.68
N GLU A 52 1.32 -12.36 -3.83
CA GLU A 52 0.29 -13.32 -4.23
C GLU A 52 0.28 -14.62 -3.40
N GLY A 53 0.62 -14.52 -2.10
CA GLY A 53 0.69 -15.66 -1.18
C GLY A 53 2.01 -16.45 -1.18
N SER A 54 3.00 -16.02 -1.96
CA SER A 54 4.36 -16.57 -1.93
C SER A 54 5.32 -15.63 -1.18
N HIS A 55 6.18 -16.21 -0.34
CA HIS A 55 7.29 -15.47 0.26
C HIS A 55 8.37 -15.22 -0.79
N VAL A 56 8.60 -13.95 -1.09
CA VAL A 56 9.64 -13.53 -2.04
C VAL A 56 10.94 -13.17 -1.33
N VAL A 57 12.01 -13.06 -2.12
CA VAL A 57 13.24 -12.38 -1.69
C VAL A 57 12.88 -10.98 -1.23
N GLN A 58 13.28 -10.65 0.00
CA GLN A 58 12.85 -9.42 0.64
C GLN A 58 13.68 -8.23 0.14
N ASN A 59 13.05 -7.41 -0.70
CA ASN A 59 13.67 -6.20 -1.27
C ASN A 59 12.97 -4.94 -0.76
N ASN A 60 13.73 -3.83 -0.74
CA ASN A 60 13.20 -2.52 -0.36
C ASN A 60 12.79 -1.73 -1.61
N TYR A 61 11.63 -1.08 -1.54
CA TYR A 61 11.05 -0.28 -2.61
C TYR A 61 10.48 1.03 -2.07
N ASP A 62 10.59 2.11 -2.85
CA ASP A 62 9.97 3.41 -2.54
C ASP A 62 8.55 3.53 -3.11
N SER A 63 8.26 2.82 -4.19
CA SER A 63 6.94 2.73 -4.80
C SER A 63 6.70 1.33 -5.33
N LEU A 64 5.42 0.96 -5.44
CA LEU A 64 4.96 -0.34 -5.91
C LEU A 64 3.82 -0.15 -6.91
N ASP A 65 3.97 -0.68 -8.12
CA ASP A 65 2.90 -0.73 -9.11
C ASP A 65 2.07 -1.99 -8.93
N VAL A 66 0.80 -1.82 -8.58
CA VAL A 66 -0.15 -2.90 -8.30
C VAL A 66 -1.17 -2.98 -9.42
N HIS A 67 -1.02 -3.99 -10.29
CA HIS A 67 -1.95 -4.22 -11.39
C HIS A 67 -3.24 -4.88 -10.89
N VAL A 68 -4.28 -4.85 -11.72
CA VAL A 68 -5.59 -5.43 -11.41
C VAL A 68 -5.46 -6.90 -10.98
N GLY A 69 -6.04 -7.22 -9.82
CA GLY A 69 -6.03 -8.57 -9.25
C GLY A 69 -4.80 -8.92 -8.40
N GLN A 70 -3.75 -8.09 -8.43
CA GLN A 70 -2.53 -8.36 -7.66
C GLN A 70 -2.69 -7.99 -6.19
N CYS A 71 -2.03 -8.79 -5.34
CA CYS A 71 -1.89 -8.54 -3.90
C CYS A 71 -0.43 -8.71 -3.47
N TYR A 72 0.07 -7.73 -2.74
CA TYR A 72 1.41 -7.70 -2.12
C TYR A 72 1.31 -7.57 -0.60
#